data_AF-A0A8R2DLA9-F1
#
_entry.id   AF-A0A8R2DLA9-F1
#
_cell.length_a   1.000
_cell.length_b   1.000
_cell.length_c   1.000
_cell.angle_alpha   90.00
_cell.angle_beta   90.00
_cell.angle_gamma   90.00
#
_symmetry.space_group_name_H-M   'P 1'
#
loop_
_entity.id
_entity.type
_entity.pdbx_description
1 polymer ?
#
loop_
_entity_poly.entity_id
_entity_poly.type
_entity_poly.pdbx_seq_one_letter_code
_entity_poly.pdbx_strand_id
1 'polypeptide(L)'
;MFRSVFTIVGYCCQFDIPYFRAHAGKSTNYVSGVEITEALNVMVDVQKDSLASGYLSLYVYDHQDEITLLDSPITLTPGAYFDVNVYLWAIDSSPFVAALPMSVRKCIAASDERVSAAFYQGCMSHLILRRVVNHCRCLPFQFKAKTLGVEDFPSCTWERLLCIYQMIEKTEVDIRGIIADSECYQRCDYVQYETEVEFIKNHRLSTVVNETSSRVSVHFADTTCMKYRREVLYTWDQMLANLGGIFGLCLGGSIISLLEIVWFLLDLLQASVKSLRKTTVTTPNTNIYHLRKKEIIRRKLTAFEPRLKFLN
;
A
#
# COMPACT_ATOMS: atom_id res chain seq x y z
N MET A 1 -26.60 -20.44 10.54
CA MET A 1 -26.19 -19.26 9.74
C MET A 1 -24.90 -18.69 10.31
N PHE A 2 -24.87 -18.35 11.60
CA PHE A 2 -23.63 -18.09 12.35
C PHE A 2 -23.00 -19.40 12.85
N ARG A 3 -21.68 -19.41 13.06
CA ARG A 3 -20.95 -20.48 13.75
C ARG A 3 -20.33 -19.94 15.04
N SER A 4 -20.25 -20.78 16.07
CA SER A 4 -19.49 -20.43 17.27
C SER A 4 -18.00 -20.59 16.99
N VAL A 5 -17.24 -19.54 17.26
CA VAL A 5 -15.77 -19.55 17.20
C VAL A 5 -15.21 -19.12 18.54
N PHE A 6 -14.08 -19.72 18.86
CA PHE A 6 -13.37 -19.41 20.08
C PHE A 6 -12.20 -18.47 19.74
N THR A 7 -12.24 -17.27 20.31
CA THR A 7 -11.34 -16.15 19.99
C THR A 7 -10.57 -15.72 21.24
N ILE A 8 -9.69 -14.73 21.10
CA ILE A 8 -8.95 -14.18 22.24
C ILE A 8 -9.83 -13.48 23.28
N VAL A 9 -11.02 -13.03 22.87
CA VAL A 9 -12.03 -12.35 23.72
C VAL A 9 -13.01 -13.37 24.32
N GLY A 10 -12.90 -14.64 23.92
CA GLY A 10 -13.78 -15.74 24.34
C GLY A 10 -14.64 -16.27 23.19
N TYR A 11 -15.80 -16.82 23.53
CA TYR A 11 -16.73 -17.38 22.55
C TYR A 11 -17.46 -16.27 21.80
N CYS A 12 -17.32 -16.26 20.48
CA CYS A 12 -17.97 -15.32 19.59
C CYS A 12 -18.81 -16.06 18.53
N CYS A 13 -19.74 -15.33 17.91
CA CYS A 13 -20.52 -15.81 16.78
C CYS A 13 -19.97 -15.20 15.49
N GLN A 14 -19.42 -16.03 14.59
CA GLN A 14 -18.91 -15.59 13.30
C GLN A 14 -19.95 -15.85 12.20
N PHE A 15 -20.16 -14.86 11.34
CA PHE A 15 -20.81 -15.01 10.05
C PHE A 15 -19.75 -14.95 8.97
N ASP A 16 -19.65 -16.01 8.17
CA ASP A 16 -18.79 -16.03 7.00
C ASP A 16 -19.55 -16.64 5.81
N ILE A 17 -19.24 -16.14 4.61
CA ILE A 17 -19.91 -16.55 3.38
C ILE A 17 -19.66 -18.03 3.06
N PRO A 18 -18.43 -18.59 3.20
CA PRO A 18 -18.18 -20.01 2.91
C PRO A 18 -19.01 -20.97 3.76
N TYR A 19 -19.07 -20.75 5.08
CA TYR A 19 -19.85 -21.55 6.02
C TYR A 19 -21.34 -21.39 5.73
N PHE A 20 -21.80 -20.16 5.49
CA PHE A 20 -23.18 -19.92 5.12
C PHE A 20 -23.53 -20.67 3.83
N ARG A 21 -22.68 -20.62 2.80
CA ARG A 21 -22.89 -21.32 1.53
C ARG A 21 -22.97 -22.84 1.69
N ALA A 22 -22.19 -23.43 2.59
CA ALA A 22 -22.22 -24.86 2.84
C ALA A 22 -23.49 -25.32 3.59
N HIS A 23 -24.12 -24.44 4.37
CA HIS A 23 -25.25 -24.77 5.26
C HIS A 23 -26.59 -24.16 4.83
N ALA A 24 -26.58 -23.33 3.78
CA ALA A 24 -27.78 -22.72 3.26
C ALA A 24 -28.60 -23.70 2.41
N GLY A 25 -29.93 -23.54 2.43
CA GLY A 25 -30.82 -24.31 1.56
C GLY A 25 -30.58 -23.98 0.08
N LYS A 26 -30.83 -24.92 -0.82
CA LYS A 26 -30.59 -24.76 -2.27
C LYS A 26 -31.27 -23.55 -2.94
N SER A 27 -32.23 -22.90 -2.27
CA SER A 27 -33.00 -21.76 -2.77
C SER A 27 -32.58 -20.40 -2.19
N THR A 28 -31.45 -20.31 -1.47
CA THR A 28 -30.99 -19.03 -0.92
C THR A 28 -30.22 -18.22 -1.97
N ASN A 29 -30.69 -17.01 -2.25
CA ASN A 29 -29.97 -16.05 -3.08
C ASN A 29 -28.98 -15.25 -2.24
N TYR A 30 -27.82 -14.94 -2.82
CA TYR A 30 -26.81 -14.07 -2.23
C TYR A 30 -27.01 -12.69 -2.82
N VAL A 31 -27.24 -11.72 -1.95
CA VAL A 31 -27.31 -10.31 -2.31
C VAL A 31 -26.21 -9.61 -1.54
N SER A 32 -25.46 -8.77 -2.24
CA SER A 32 -24.46 -7.90 -1.66
C SER A 32 -24.44 -6.63 -2.49
N GLY A 33 -24.48 -5.49 -1.83
CA GLY A 33 -24.27 -4.23 -2.50
C GLY A 33 -24.19 -3.10 -1.50
N VAL A 34 -24.59 -1.93 -1.96
CA VAL A 34 -24.34 -0.66 -1.25
C VAL A 34 -25.58 -0.19 -0.50
N GLU A 35 -26.75 -0.65 -0.89
CA GLU A 35 -27.99 -0.25 -0.22
C GLU A 35 -28.22 -1.04 1.07
N ILE A 36 -28.87 -0.41 2.05
CA ILE A 36 -29.28 -1.02 3.33
C ILE A 36 -30.20 -2.24 3.12
N THR A 37 -30.94 -2.27 2.01
CA THR A 37 -31.80 -3.39 1.59
C THR A 37 -30.99 -4.64 1.21
N GLU A 38 -29.75 -4.45 0.78
CA GLU A 38 -28.78 -5.48 0.38
C GLU A 38 -27.77 -5.78 1.50
N ALA A 39 -27.92 -5.10 2.65
CA ALA A 39 -27.07 -5.25 3.82
C ALA A 39 -27.38 -6.53 4.61
N LEU A 40 -26.34 -7.04 5.28
CA LEU A 40 -26.51 -8.02 6.34
C LEU A 40 -27.18 -7.34 7.55
N ASN A 41 -28.47 -7.59 7.69
CA ASN A 41 -29.29 -7.06 8.77
C ASN A 41 -29.38 -8.08 9.92
N VAL A 42 -28.80 -7.74 11.08
CA VAL A 42 -28.80 -8.59 12.28
C VAL A 42 -29.47 -7.83 13.42
N MET A 43 -30.39 -8.49 14.11
CA MET A 43 -30.92 -8.00 15.38
C MET A 43 -30.26 -8.80 16.50
N VAL A 44 -29.61 -8.09 17.42
CA VAL A 44 -28.93 -8.70 18.56
C VAL A 44 -29.66 -8.25 19.81
N ASP A 45 -30.04 -9.20 20.66
CA ASP A 45 -30.61 -8.91 21.97
C ASP A 45 -29.51 -9.02 23.02
N VAL A 46 -29.27 -7.92 23.74
CA VAL A 46 -28.30 -7.89 24.82
C VAL A 46 -29.05 -8.20 26.10
N GLN A 47 -28.89 -9.43 26.61
CA GLN A 47 -29.51 -9.82 27.87
C GLN A 47 -28.96 -8.94 28.99
N LYS A 48 -29.82 -8.04 29.49
CA LYS A 48 -29.47 -7.04 30.49
C LYS A 48 -29.52 -7.67 31.87
N ASP A 49 -28.38 -8.16 32.35
CA ASP A 49 -28.28 -8.53 33.75
C ASP A 49 -28.24 -7.26 34.60
N SER A 50 -29.04 -7.24 35.66
CA SER A 50 -29.45 -6.07 36.48
C SER A 50 -28.33 -5.16 37.03
N LEU A 51 -27.05 -5.49 36.83
CA LEU A 51 -25.89 -4.78 37.37
C LEU A 51 -24.97 -4.14 36.32
N ALA A 52 -25.10 -4.48 35.03
CA ALA A 52 -24.20 -3.98 33.98
C ALA A 52 -24.93 -3.59 32.70
N SER A 53 -24.55 -2.45 32.12
CA SER A 53 -24.91 -2.14 30.73
C SER A 53 -24.17 -3.11 29.81
N GLY A 54 -24.88 -4.12 29.29
CA GLY A 54 -24.32 -5.01 28.29
C GLY A 54 -24.03 -4.24 27.00
N TYR A 55 -22.89 -4.53 26.39
CA TYR A 55 -22.52 -4.06 25.06
C TYR A 55 -22.07 -5.26 24.23
N LEU A 56 -22.18 -5.17 22.90
CA LEU A 56 -21.68 -6.17 21.98
C LEU A 56 -20.47 -5.60 21.22
N SER A 57 -19.41 -6.38 21.06
CA SER A 57 -18.27 -6.03 20.21
C SER A 57 -18.43 -6.70 18.84
N LEU A 58 -18.44 -5.89 17.79
CA LEU A 58 -18.45 -6.35 16.40
C LEU A 58 -17.06 -6.17 15.78
N TYR A 59 -16.59 -7.21 15.10
CA TYR A 59 -15.34 -7.21 14.34
C TYR A 59 -15.63 -7.54 12.88
N VAL A 60 -14.96 -6.85 11.96
CA VAL A 60 -15.01 -7.11 10.51
C VAL A 60 -13.59 -7.38 10.05
N TYR A 61 -13.36 -8.55 9.46
CA TYR A 61 -12.04 -9.02 9.04
C TYR A 61 -12.18 -10.00 7.87
N ASP A 62 -11.07 -10.28 7.17
CA ASP A 62 -11.05 -11.25 6.07
C ASP A 62 -11.30 -12.67 6.59
N HIS A 63 -12.03 -13.48 5.83
CA HIS A 63 -12.30 -14.88 6.17
C HIS A 63 -11.05 -15.76 6.34
N GLN A 64 -9.91 -15.37 5.76
CA GLN A 64 -8.63 -16.08 5.90
C GLN A 64 -7.88 -15.70 7.18
N ASP A 65 -8.25 -14.57 7.79
CA ASP A 65 -7.62 -14.04 8.99
C ASP A 65 -8.41 -14.42 10.25
N GLU A 66 -7.79 -14.21 11.41
CA GLU A 66 -8.39 -14.43 12.73
C GLU A 66 -8.41 -13.13 13.52
N ILE A 67 -9.29 -13.01 14.51
CA ILE A 67 -9.30 -11.84 15.40
C ILE A 67 -8.04 -11.87 16.28
N THR A 68 -7.32 -10.77 16.26
CA THR A 68 -6.04 -10.59 16.93
C THR A 68 -6.13 -9.53 18.03
N LEU A 69 -5.07 -9.39 18.83
CA LEU A 69 -5.04 -8.45 19.96
C LEU A 69 -4.99 -6.99 19.51
N LEU A 70 -4.62 -6.76 18.26
CA LEU A 70 -4.46 -5.43 17.67
C LEU A 70 -5.73 -4.95 16.95
N ASP A 71 -6.75 -5.81 16.84
CA ASP A 71 -8.00 -5.46 16.18
C ASP A 71 -8.90 -4.67 17.12
N SER A 72 -9.41 -3.54 16.63
CA SER A 72 -10.31 -2.66 17.39
C SER A 72 -11.77 -3.03 17.14
N PRO A 73 -12.57 -3.34 18.18
CA PRO A 73 -13.98 -3.63 18.03
C PRO A 73 -14.83 -2.37 17.82
N ILE A 74 -15.91 -2.54 17.07
CA ILE A 74 -17.06 -1.63 17.10
C ILE A 74 -17.90 -1.98 18.33
N THR A 75 -18.13 -1.00 19.20
CA THR A 75 -18.96 -1.17 20.39
C THR A 75 -20.42 -0.85 20.09
N LEU A 76 -21.26 -1.87 20.13
CA LEU A 76 -22.70 -1.79 19.91
C LEU A 76 -23.41 -1.66 21.25
N THR A 77 -24.13 -0.56 21.44
CA THR A 77 -24.93 -0.30 22.64
C THR A 77 -26.39 -0.70 22.41
N PRO A 78 -27.12 -1.17 23.43
CA PRO A 78 -28.51 -1.58 23.33
C PRO A 78 -29.43 -0.39 23.01
N GLY A 79 -30.54 -0.64 22.30
CA GLY A 79 -31.56 0.36 21.97
C GLY A 79 -31.17 1.31 20.83
N ALA A 80 -30.23 0.93 19.97
CA ALA A 80 -29.77 1.75 18.85
C ALA A 80 -29.75 0.97 17.52
N TYR A 81 -29.82 1.74 16.43
CA TYR A 81 -29.54 1.26 15.08
C TYR A 81 -28.11 1.64 14.70
N PHE A 82 -27.32 0.65 14.28
CA PHE A 82 -25.96 0.83 13.77
C PHE A 82 -25.93 0.52 12.28
N ASP A 83 -25.49 1.49 11.51
CA ASP A 83 -25.17 1.34 10.09
C ASP A 83 -23.65 1.23 9.96
N VAL A 84 -23.17 0.09 9.49
CA VAL A 84 -21.75 -0.23 9.38
C VAL A 84 -21.39 -0.27 7.90
N ASN A 85 -20.69 0.76 7.46
CA ASN A 85 -20.14 0.91 6.13
C ASN A 85 -18.78 0.24 6.06
N VAL A 86 -18.62 -0.73 5.15
CA VAL A 86 -17.36 -1.43 4.94
C VAL A 86 -16.70 -0.93 3.65
N TYR A 87 -15.51 -0.35 3.78
CA TYR A 87 -14.62 0.04 2.69
C TYR A 87 -13.59 -1.06 2.45
N LEU A 88 -13.23 -1.26 1.17
CA LEU A 88 -12.22 -2.23 0.77
C LEU A 88 -11.04 -1.54 0.10
N TRP A 89 -9.87 -1.95 0.55
CA TRP A 89 -8.60 -1.60 -0.06
C TRP A 89 -7.92 -2.86 -0.55
N ALA A 90 -7.74 -2.98 -1.86
CA ALA A 90 -7.04 -4.12 -2.45
C ALA A 90 -5.57 -3.72 -2.71
N ILE A 91 -4.63 -4.44 -2.10
CA ILE A 91 -3.20 -4.23 -2.31
C ILE A 91 -2.66 -5.39 -3.14
N ASP A 92 -1.99 -5.05 -4.23
CA ASP A 92 -1.37 -6.01 -5.15
C ASP A 92 0.08 -5.60 -5.40
N SER A 93 0.93 -6.57 -5.77
CA SER A 93 2.34 -6.35 -6.04
C SER A 93 2.71 -6.83 -7.43
N SER A 94 3.48 -6.03 -8.15
CA SER A 94 3.96 -6.41 -9.48
C SER A 94 4.90 -7.63 -9.41
N PRO A 95 5.02 -8.43 -10.50
CA PRO A 95 5.92 -9.58 -10.53
C PRO A 95 7.39 -9.18 -10.31
N PHE A 96 7.77 -7.95 -10.68
CA PHE A 96 9.11 -7.42 -10.41
C PHE A 96 9.37 -7.23 -8.92
N VAL A 97 8.35 -6.82 -8.14
CA VAL A 97 8.45 -6.74 -6.68
C VAL A 97 8.52 -8.13 -6.06
N ALA A 98 7.74 -9.09 -6.59
CA ALA A 98 7.80 -10.48 -6.15
C ALA A 98 9.16 -11.15 -6.44
N ALA A 99 9.90 -10.69 -7.45
CA ALA A 99 11.25 -11.19 -7.75
C ALA A 99 12.33 -10.63 -6.82
N LEU A 100 12.06 -9.56 -6.07
CA LEU A 100 13.02 -8.98 -5.13
C LEU A 100 13.18 -9.86 -3.87
N PRO A 101 14.38 -9.86 -3.24
CA PRO A 101 14.59 -10.55 -1.98
C PRO A 101 13.74 -9.93 -0.86
N MET A 102 13.30 -10.77 0.09
CA MET A 102 12.41 -10.40 1.20
C MET A 102 12.92 -9.19 2.01
N SER A 103 14.23 -9.07 2.20
CA SER A 103 14.87 -7.95 2.92
C SER A 103 14.62 -6.57 2.28
N VAL A 104 14.43 -6.52 0.95
CA VAL A 104 14.18 -5.28 0.22
C VAL A 104 12.68 -5.05 0.05
N ARG A 105 11.93 -6.07 -0.36
CA ARG A 105 10.49 -5.92 -0.63
C ARG A 105 9.63 -5.82 0.64
N LYS A 106 10.13 -6.32 1.79
CA LYS A 106 9.45 -6.30 3.10
C LYS A 106 8.00 -6.83 3.08
N CYS A 107 7.73 -7.80 2.20
CA CYS A 107 6.46 -8.52 2.10
C CYS A 107 6.72 -9.99 1.73
N ILE A 108 5.76 -10.85 2.07
CA ILE A 108 5.80 -12.30 1.81
C ILE A 108 5.06 -12.57 0.50
N ALA A 109 5.74 -13.17 -0.47
CA ALA A 109 5.15 -13.57 -1.74
C ALA A 109 4.66 -15.02 -1.65
N ALA A 110 3.71 -15.40 -2.51
CA ALA A 110 3.22 -16.78 -2.58
C ALA A 110 4.31 -17.83 -2.88
N SER A 111 5.44 -17.42 -3.48
CA SER A 111 6.61 -18.27 -3.73
C SER A 111 7.42 -18.61 -2.46
N ASP A 112 7.18 -17.91 -1.35
CA ASP A 112 7.94 -18.09 -0.12
C ASP A 112 7.35 -19.26 0.70
N GLU A 113 7.63 -20.50 0.30
CA GLU A 113 7.10 -21.72 0.93
C GLU A 113 7.41 -21.88 2.44
N ARG A 114 8.27 -21.04 3.02
CA ARG A 114 8.77 -21.18 4.39
C ARG A 114 8.08 -20.31 5.43
N VAL A 115 7.20 -19.41 5.02
CA VAL A 115 6.45 -18.57 5.94
C VAL A 115 4.99 -18.85 5.67
N SER A 116 4.34 -19.63 6.55
CA SER A 116 2.88 -19.62 6.62
C SER A 116 2.47 -18.16 6.56
N ALA A 117 1.73 -17.78 5.53
CA ALA A 117 1.42 -16.39 5.20
C ALA A 117 0.57 -15.79 6.33
N ALA A 118 1.22 -15.46 7.44
CA ALA A 118 0.61 -14.89 8.61
C ALA A 118 0.36 -13.44 8.25
N PHE A 119 -0.90 -13.04 8.31
CA PHE A 119 -1.25 -11.64 8.26
C PHE A 119 -0.53 -10.90 9.39
N TYR A 120 -0.05 -9.69 9.09
CA TYR A 120 0.84 -8.91 9.94
C TYR A 120 0.34 -8.81 11.39
N GLN A 121 -0.96 -8.53 11.58
CA GLN A 121 -1.54 -8.40 12.93
C GLN A 121 -1.49 -9.71 13.74
N GLY A 122 -1.63 -10.86 13.07
CA GLY A 122 -1.52 -12.18 13.69
C GLY A 122 -0.08 -12.47 14.14
N CYS A 123 0.90 -12.16 13.27
CA CYS A 123 2.32 -12.27 13.60
C CYS A 123 2.70 -11.37 14.79
N MET A 124 2.26 -10.11 14.76
CA MET A 124 2.54 -9.16 15.84
C MET A 124 1.87 -9.57 17.16
N SER A 125 0.61 -10.01 17.11
CA SER A 125 -0.09 -10.50 18.30
C SER A 125 0.59 -11.72 18.90
N HIS A 126 1.11 -12.63 18.07
CA HIS A 126 1.89 -13.77 18.51
C HIS A 126 3.17 -13.34 19.23
N LEU A 127 3.93 -12.37 18.68
CA LEU A 127 5.13 -11.85 19.32
C LEU A 127 4.85 -11.15 20.65
N ILE A 128 3.79 -10.35 20.71
CA ILE A 128 3.35 -9.68 21.95
C ILE A 128 2.99 -10.74 23.00
N LEU A 129 2.14 -11.71 22.66
CA LEU A 129 1.73 -12.77 23.56
C LEU A 129 2.92 -13.61 24.03
N ARG A 130 3.86 -13.95 23.13
CA ARG A 130 5.08 -14.68 23.47
C ARG A 130 5.91 -13.93 24.52
N ARG A 131 6.09 -12.61 24.35
CA ARG A 131 6.83 -11.77 25.30
C ARG A 131 6.12 -11.69 26.66
N VAL A 132 4.80 -11.50 26.65
CA VAL A 132 3.98 -11.41 27.87
C VAL A 132 3.97 -12.75 28.64
N VAL A 133 3.78 -13.87 27.95
CA VAL A 133 3.76 -15.22 28.55
C VAL A 133 5.14 -15.57 29.13
N ASN A 134 6.23 -15.25 28.44
CA ASN A 134 7.59 -15.45 28.97
C ASN A 134 7.86 -14.61 30.22
N HIS A 135 7.25 -13.43 30.33
CA HIS A 135 7.37 -12.57 31.50
C HIS A 135 6.55 -13.09 32.69
N CYS A 136 5.26 -13.37 32.49
CA CYS A 136 4.35 -13.79 33.56
C CYS A 136 4.44 -15.29 33.90
N ARG A 137 5.14 -16.09 33.07
CA ARG A 137 5.37 -17.54 33.23
C ARG A 137 4.09 -18.33 33.47
N CYS A 138 3.05 -18.02 32.70
CA CYS A 138 1.79 -18.77 32.70
C CYS A 138 1.15 -18.67 31.32
N LEU A 139 0.39 -19.69 30.95
CA LEU A 139 -0.26 -19.77 29.65
C LEU A 139 -1.79 -19.56 29.80
N PRO A 140 -2.41 -18.59 29.09
CA PRO A 140 -3.86 -18.48 29.06
C PRO A 140 -4.49 -19.74 28.48
N PHE A 141 -5.65 -20.13 29.00
CA PHE A 141 -6.34 -21.39 28.66
C PHE A 141 -6.63 -21.56 27.15
N GLN A 142 -6.76 -20.44 26.43
CA GLN A 142 -7.03 -20.42 24.99
C GLN A 142 -5.81 -20.72 24.10
N PHE A 143 -4.60 -20.59 24.63
CA PHE A 143 -3.38 -20.76 23.85
C PHE A 143 -2.64 -22.04 24.22
N LYS A 144 -1.82 -22.54 23.28
CA LYS A 144 -0.97 -23.72 23.48
C LYS A 144 0.51 -23.31 23.42
N ALA A 145 1.37 -23.96 24.21
CA ALA A 145 2.80 -23.67 24.21
C ALA A 145 3.43 -23.86 22.81
N LYS A 146 3.03 -24.92 22.11
CA LYS A 146 3.48 -25.23 20.74
C LYS A 146 3.11 -24.14 19.73
N THR A 147 1.91 -23.54 19.85
CA THR A 147 1.49 -22.49 18.91
C THR A 147 2.28 -21.22 19.14
N LEU A 148 2.61 -20.90 20.40
CA LEU A 148 3.36 -19.69 20.78
C LEU A 148 4.89 -19.82 20.71
N GLY A 149 5.43 -21.04 20.56
CA GLY A 149 6.87 -21.27 20.57
C GLY A 149 7.52 -20.91 21.91
N VAL A 150 6.82 -21.21 23.00
CA VAL A 150 7.23 -20.97 24.39
C VAL A 150 7.41 -22.28 25.14
N GLU A 151 8.10 -22.22 26.27
CA GLU A 151 8.15 -23.33 27.23
C GLU A 151 6.74 -23.68 27.73
N ASP A 152 6.56 -24.93 28.15
CA ASP A 152 5.27 -25.42 28.62
C ASP A 152 5.00 -24.90 30.04
N PHE A 153 4.40 -23.71 30.13
CA PHE A 153 3.97 -23.10 31.38
C PHE A 153 2.61 -23.63 31.83
N PRO A 154 2.34 -23.70 33.14
CA PRO A 154 1.03 -24.07 33.64
C PRO A 154 -0.04 -23.04 33.22
N SER A 155 -1.30 -23.47 33.18
CA SER A 155 -2.43 -22.57 32.95
C SER A 155 -2.44 -21.43 33.97
N CYS A 156 -2.70 -20.20 33.51
CA CYS A 156 -2.73 -19.04 34.39
C CYS A 156 -3.81 -19.15 35.46
N THR A 157 -3.44 -18.91 36.72
CA THR A 157 -4.37 -18.58 37.80
C THR A 157 -4.87 -17.14 37.65
N TRP A 158 -5.97 -16.79 38.31
CA TRP A 158 -6.54 -15.43 38.24
C TRP A 158 -5.54 -14.33 38.62
N GLU A 159 -4.73 -14.55 39.65
CA GLU A 159 -3.69 -13.59 40.08
C GLU A 159 -2.63 -13.35 39.00
N ARG A 160 -2.21 -14.41 38.30
CA ARG A 160 -1.24 -14.30 37.21
C ARG A 160 -1.86 -13.79 35.92
N LEU A 161 -3.17 -13.96 35.74
CA LEU A 161 -3.89 -13.37 34.63
C LEU A 161 -3.87 -11.83 34.71
N LEU A 162 -3.88 -11.26 35.92
CA LEU A 162 -3.71 -9.82 36.12
C LEU A 162 -2.34 -9.33 35.59
N CYS A 163 -1.26 -10.09 35.79
CA CYS A 163 0.06 -9.80 35.21
C CYS A 163 -0.01 -9.70 33.69
N ILE A 164 -0.73 -10.63 33.03
CA ILE A 164 -0.87 -10.64 31.58
C ILE A 164 -1.56 -9.36 31.10
N TYR A 165 -2.70 -8.98 31.69
CA TYR A 165 -3.41 -7.76 31.30
C TYR A 165 -2.57 -6.50 31.50
N GLN A 166 -1.92 -6.36 32.67
CA GLN A 166 -1.03 -5.23 32.95
C GLN A 166 0.15 -5.15 31.99
N MET A 167 0.72 -6.30 31.63
CA MET A 167 1.85 -6.36 30.69
C MET A 167 1.43 -6.09 29.25
N ILE A 168 0.24 -6.51 28.83
CA ILE A 168 -0.31 -6.18 27.51
C ILE A 168 -0.49 -4.67 27.40
N GLU A 169 -1.17 -4.04 28.36
CA GLU A 169 -1.39 -2.58 28.39
C GLU A 169 -0.07 -1.82 28.38
N LYS A 170 0.91 -2.25 29.18
CA LYS A 170 2.25 -1.65 29.19
C LYS A 170 2.99 -1.81 27.85
N THR A 171 2.80 -2.96 27.20
CA THR A 171 3.44 -3.27 25.91
C THR A 171 2.84 -2.47 24.78
N GLU A 172 1.54 -2.15 24.85
CA GLU A 172 0.85 -1.27 23.90
C GLU A 172 1.40 0.17 23.94
N VAL A 173 1.93 0.61 25.08
CA VAL A 173 2.58 1.91 25.21
C VAL A 173 4.04 1.89 24.69
N ASP A 174 4.73 0.75 24.78
CA ASP A 174 6.15 0.59 24.42
C ASP A 174 6.37 -0.38 23.23
N ILE A 175 5.56 -0.24 22.17
CA ILE A 175 5.59 -1.11 20.99
C ILE A 175 6.90 -0.94 20.17
N ARG A 176 7.65 0.15 20.39
CA ARG A 176 8.88 0.44 19.62
C ARG A 176 9.94 -0.66 19.75
N GLY A 177 10.06 -1.27 20.93
CA GLY A 177 11.00 -2.38 21.18
C GLY A 177 10.54 -3.74 20.67
N ILE A 178 9.29 -3.88 20.20
CA ILE A 178 8.80 -5.10 19.53
C ILE A 178 8.92 -4.93 18.03
N ILE A 179 8.49 -3.80 17.49
CA ILE A 179 8.56 -3.51 16.05
C ILE A 179 9.99 -3.55 15.54
N ALA A 180 10.94 -3.00 16.30
CA ALA A 180 12.35 -2.92 15.89
C ALA A 180 13.04 -4.30 15.80
N ASP A 181 12.52 -5.31 16.50
CA ASP A 181 13.11 -6.66 16.61
C ASP A 181 12.26 -7.72 15.87
N SER A 182 11.12 -7.32 15.28
CA SER A 182 10.20 -8.23 14.61
C SER A 182 10.37 -8.24 13.10
N GLU A 183 10.63 -9.42 12.53
CA GLU A 183 10.55 -9.68 11.08
C GLU A 183 9.11 -10.04 10.64
N CYS A 184 8.10 -9.37 11.20
CA CYS A 184 6.72 -9.57 10.77
C CYS A 184 6.47 -8.79 9.48
N TYR A 185 6.28 -9.52 8.38
CA TYR A 185 5.95 -8.96 7.08
C TYR A 185 4.54 -9.35 6.66
N GLN A 186 3.84 -8.42 6.01
CA GLN A 186 2.54 -8.71 5.42
C GLN A 186 2.70 -9.49 4.12
N ARG A 187 1.63 -10.16 3.65
CA ARG A 187 1.56 -10.64 2.27
C ARG A 187 1.77 -9.51 1.27
N CYS A 188 2.37 -9.84 0.12
CA CYS A 188 2.53 -8.88 -0.97
C CYS A 188 1.18 -8.52 -1.62
N ASP A 189 0.21 -9.43 -1.53
CA ASP A 189 -1.17 -9.30 -1.96
C ASP A 189 -2.13 -9.54 -0.78
N TYR A 190 -2.96 -8.54 -0.48
CA TYR A 190 -3.96 -8.63 0.58
C TYR A 190 -5.08 -7.63 0.37
N VAL A 191 -6.22 -7.93 0.97
CA VAL A 191 -7.37 -7.03 1.06
C VAL A 191 -7.44 -6.53 2.49
N GLN A 192 -7.64 -5.23 2.65
CA GLN A 192 -7.86 -4.61 3.95
C GLN A 192 -9.30 -4.08 3.99
N TYR A 193 -9.98 -4.41 5.09
CA TYR A 193 -11.32 -3.94 5.39
C TYR A 193 -11.22 -2.78 6.36
N GLU A 194 -11.86 -1.67 6.02
CA GLU A 194 -11.99 -0.51 6.89
C GLU A 194 -13.47 -0.27 7.15
N THR A 195 -13.83 0.03 8.39
CA THR A 195 -15.23 0.15 8.80
C THR A 195 -15.51 1.53 9.36
N GLU A 196 -16.54 2.17 8.84
CA GLU A 196 -17.13 3.38 9.40
C GLU A 196 -18.51 3.06 9.95
N VAL A 197 -18.83 3.63 11.11
CA VAL A 197 -20.06 3.31 11.82
C VAL A 197 -20.86 4.57 12.07
N GLU A 198 -22.08 4.58 11.56
CA GLU A 198 -23.08 5.57 11.89
C GLU A 198 -24.04 4.98 12.92
N PHE A 199 -24.22 5.66 14.05
CA PHE A 199 -25.15 5.23 15.09
C PHE A 199 -26.33 6.19 15.17
N ILE A 200 -27.53 5.64 15.15
CA ILE A 200 -28.77 6.41 15.24
C ILE A 200 -29.59 5.87 16.41
N LYS A 201 -29.73 6.68 17.45
CA LYS A 201 -30.47 6.33 18.66
C LYS A 201 -32.00 6.46 18.50
N ASN A 202 -32.46 7.38 17.64
CA ASN A 202 -33.87 7.73 17.45
C ASN A 202 -34.28 7.72 15.97
N HIS A 203 -34.17 6.59 15.29
CA HIS A 203 -34.65 6.46 13.91
C HIS A 203 -36.18 6.21 13.91
N ARG A 204 -36.92 6.64 12.88
CA ARG A 204 -38.37 6.31 12.77
C ARG A 204 -38.64 4.80 12.64
N LEU A 205 -37.62 4.04 12.25
CA LEU A 205 -37.59 2.57 12.23
C LEU A 205 -37.20 1.95 13.60
N SER A 206 -36.78 2.75 14.58
CA SER A 206 -36.46 2.32 15.96
C SER A 206 -37.71 1.96 16.76
N THR A 207 -38.92 2.15 16.24
CA THR A 207 -40.17 1.70 16.89
C THR A 207 -40.24 0.19 17.08
N VAL A 208 -39.36 -0.58 16.42
CA VAL A 208 -39.24 -2.05 16.53
C VAL A 208 -38.03 -2.46 17.40
N VAL A 209 -37.21 -1.52 17.86
CA VAL A 209 -36.00 -1.82 18.66
C VAL A 209 -36.36 -1.66 20.14
N ASN A 210 -36.36 -2.77 20.88
CA ASN A 210 -36.59 -2.78 22.32
C ASN A 210 -35.40 -2.13 23.04
N GLU A 211 -35.57 -1.73 24.30
CA GLU A 211 -34.47 -1.17 25.10
C GLU A 211 -33.28 -2.13 25.29
N THR A 212 -33.47 -3.43 25.04
CA THR A 212 -32.45 -4.48 25.17
C THR A 212 -31.87 -4.91 23.82
N SER A 213 -32.57 -4.66 22.72
CA SER A 213 -32.14 -5.09 21.39
C SER A 213 -31.46 -3.96 20.63
N SER A 214 -30.56 -4.32 19.73
CA SER A 214 -29.95 -3.42 18.77
C SER A 214 -29.98 -4.03 17.40
N ARG A 215 -30.19 -3.18 16.40
CA ARG A 215 -30.16 -3.58 15.00
C ARG A 215 -28.86 -3.10 14.37
N VAL A 216 -28.18 -4.01 13.69
CA VAL A 216 -26.94 -3.76 12.98
C VAL A 216 -27.17 -4.08 11.51
N SER A 217 -26.85 -3.12 10.66
CA SER A 217 -26.82 -3.27 9.21
C SER A 217 -25.37 -3.18 8.76
N VAL A 218 -24.86 -4.22 8.10
CA VAL A 218 -23.49 -4.23 7.56
C VAL A 218 -23.55 -4.35 6.05
N HIS A 219 -23.02 -3.36 5.34
CA HIS A 219 -22.93 -3.37 3.88
C HIS A 219 -21.64 -2.73 3.38
N PHE A 220 -21.39 -2.88 2.09
CA PHE A 220 -20.28 -2.19 1.46
C PHE A 220 -20.64 -0.73 1.25
N ALA A 221 -19.67 0.17 1.47
CA ALA A 221 -19.88 1.59 1.23
C ALA A 221 -19.97 1.90 -0.27
N ASP A 222 -19.25 1.13 -1.10
CA ASP A 222 -19.15 1.31 -2.54
C ASP A 222 -19.22 -0.04 -3.29
N THR A 223 -19.70 -0.03 -4.53
CA THR A 223 -19.70 -1.20 -5.43
C THR A 223 -18.32 -1.49 -6.01
N THR A 224 -17.40 -0.54 -5.87
CA THR A 224 -16.03 -0.61 -6.37
C THR A 224 -15.05 -0.43 -5.23
N CYS A 225 -13.85 -0.98 -5.37
CA CYS A 225 -12.79 -0.84 -4.38
C CYS A 225 -11.56 -0.17 -4.99
N MET A 226 -10.81 0.53 -4.15
CA MET A 226 -9.55 1.14 -4.55
C MET A 226 -8.45 0.07 -4.55
N LYS A 227 -7.79 -0.11 -5.70
CA LYS A 227 -6.69 -1.05 -5.86
C LYS A 227 -5.34 -0.32 -5.91
N TYR A 228 -4.50 -0.53 -4.90
CA TYR A 228 -3.11 -0.08 -4.89
C TYR A 228 -2.19 -1.16 -5.46
N ARG A 229 -1.33 -0.79 -6.41
CA ARG A 229 -0.33 -1.68 -6.98
C ARG A 229 1.07 -1.22 -6.59
N ARG A 230 1.85 -2.11 -5.97
CA ARG A 230 3.26 -1.89 -5.65
C ARG A 230 4.10 -2.19 -6.89
N GLU A 231 4.91 -1.23 -7.31
CA GLU A 231 5.85 -1.36 -8.42
C GLU A 231 7.27 -0.98 -8.00
N VAL A 232 8.25 -1.50 -8.73
CA VAL A 232 9.66 -1.14 -8.51
C VAL A 232 9.88 0.25 -9.10
N LEU A 233 10.59 1.13 -8.38
CA LEU A 233 10.85 2.52 -8.82
C LEU A 233 11.63 2.60 -10.14
N TYR A 234 12.56 1.68 -10.37
CA TYR A 234 13.36 1.57 -11.58
C TYR A 234 13.64 0.11 -11.89
N THR A 235 13.29 -0.33 -13.09
CA THR A 235 13.80 -1.60 -13.62
C THR A 235 15.18 -1.40 -14.27
N TRP A 236 15.97 -2.47 -14.38
CA TRP A 236 17.27 -2.42 -15.05
C TRP A 236 17.16 -1.92 -16.50
N ASP A 237 16.08 -2.30 -17.19
CA ASP A 237 15.81 -1.88 -18.56
C ASP A 237 15.53 -0.38 -18.64
N GLN A 238 14.73 0.16 -17.71
CA GLN A 238 14.46 1.60 -17.62
C GLN A 238 15.73 2.38 -17.27
N MET A 239 16.58 1.83 -16.40
CA MET A 239 17.85 2.44 -16.05
C MET A 239 18.77 2.53 -17.26
N LEU A 240 18.91 1.44 -18.01
CA LEU A 240 19.74 1.38 -19.20
C LEU A 240 19.20 2.29 -20.32
N ALA A 241 17.88 2.34 -20.50
CA ALA A 241 17.24 3.23 -21.48
C ALA A 241 17.52 4.70 -21.16
N ASN A 242 17.42 5.11 -19.89
CA ASN A 242 17.64 6.49 -19.48
C ASN A 242 19.12 6.88 -19.56
N LEU A 243 20.04 6.00 -19.15
CA LEU A 243 21.48 6.20 -19.34
C LEU A 243 21.84 6.26 -20.83
N GLY A 244 21.30 5.34 -21.63
CA GLY A 244 21.49 5.29 -23.07
C GLY A 244 20.99 6.55 -23.78
N GLY A 245 19.87 7.11 -23.33
CA GLY A 245 19.36 8.39 -23.83
C GLY A 245 20.31 9.56 -23.57
N ILE A 246 20.84 9.66 -22.35
CA ILE A 246 21.80 10.72 -21.97
C ILE A 246 23.10 10.56 -22.75
N PHE A 247 23.69 9.36 -22.79
CA PHE A 247 24.91 9.11 -23.55
C PHE A 247 24.71 9.31 -25.05
N GLY A 248 23.56 8.91 -25.60
CA GLY A 248 23.20 9.12 -27.00
C GLY A 248 23.12 10.60 -27.36
N LEU A 249 22.53 11.44 -26.49
CA LEU A 249 22.46 12.88 -26.69
C LEU A 249 23.85 13.54 -26.66
N CYS A 250 24.67 13.19 -25.66
CA CYS A 250 26.03 13.72 -25.55
C CYS A 250 26.92 13.31 -26.72
N LEU A 251 26.83 12.04 -27.15
CA LEU A 251 27.58 11.51 -28.27
C LEU A 251 27.10 12.12 -29.60
N GLY A 252 25.78 12.27 -29.77
CA GLY A 252 25.20 12.95 -30.93
C GLY A 252 25.68 14.39 -31.07
N GLY A 253 25.66 15.16 -29.98
CA GLY A 253 26.22 16.53 -29.95
C GLY A 253 27.72 16.56 -30.28
N SER A 254 28.49 15.63 -29.70
CA SER A 254 29.94 15.51 -29.93
C SER A 254 30.26 15.22 -31.41
N ILE A 255 29.48 14.35 -32.08
CA ILE A 255 29.65 14.05 -33.51
C ILE A 255 29.34 15.26 -34.38
N ILE A 256 28.26 16.01 -34.09
CA ILE A 256 27.91 17.21 -34.84
C ILE A 256 29.04 18.25 -34.73
N SER A 257 29.57 18.48 -33.53
CA SER A 257 30.71 19.39 -33.33
C SER A 257 31.97 18.93 -34.05
N LEU A 258 32.25 17.62 -34.07
CA LEU A 258 33.40 17.07 -34.80
C LEU A 258 33.26 17.28 -36.32
N LEU A 259 32.06 17.08 -36.86
CA LEU A 259 31.78 17.34 -38.29
C LEU A 259 31.97 18.81 -38.65
N GLU A 260 31.57 19.73 -37.77
CA GLU A 260 31.78 21.17 -37.96
C GLU A 260 33.27 21.53 -38.00
N ILE A 261 34.08 20.97 -37.08
CA ILE A 261 35.52 21.18 -37.07
C ILE A 261 36.17 20.66 -38.37
N VAL A 262 35.79 19.46 -38.82
CA VAL A 262 36.32 18.89 -40.08
C VAL A 262 35.97 19.78 -41.27
N TRP A 263 34.72 20.25 -41.36
CA TRP A 263 34.29 21.18 -42.41
C TRP A 263 35.10 22.49 -42.40
N PHE A 264 35.29 23.07 -41.22
CA PHE A 264 36.07 24.31 -41.05
C PHE A 264 37.53 24.13 -41.46
N LEU A 265 38.16 22.99 -41.13
CA LEU A 265 39.53 22.68 -41.54
C LEU A 265 39.65 22.51 -43.06
N LEU A 266 38.69 21.85 -43.71
CA LEU A 266 38.67 21.72 -45.17
C LEU A 266 38.54 23.09 -45.86
N ASP A 267 37.68 23.98 -45.36
CA ASP A 267 37.54 25.34 -45.87
C ASP A 267 38.82 26.15 -45.70
N LEU A 268 39.49 26.05 -44.55
CA LEU A 268 40.80 26.67 -44.30
C LEU A 268 41.88 26.15 -45.26
N LEU A 269 41.93 24.84 -45.51
CA LEU A 269 42.87 24.24 -46.46
C LEU A 269 42.62 24.69 -47.90
N GLN A 270 41.35 24.76 -48.32
CA GLN A 270 41.02 25.28 -49.65
C GLN A 270 41.37 26.76 -49.78
N ALA A 271 41.14 27.56 -48.74
CA ALA A 271 41.51 28.96 -48.71
C ALA A 271 43.04 29.15 -48.76
N SER A 272 43.80 28.34 -48.03
CA SER A 272 45.27 28.41 -48.02
C SER A 272 45.88 27.96 -49.35
N VAL A 273 45.37 26.89 -49.97
CA VAL A 273 45.78 26.46 -51.33
C VAL A 273 45.44 27.52 -52.38
N LYS A 274 44.26 28.15 -52.30
CA LYS A 274 43.90 29.29 -53.18
C LYS A 274 44.79 30.52 -52.93
N SER A 275 45.21 30.75 -51.70
CA SER A 275 46.14 31.84 -51.33
C SER A 275 47.54 31.59 -51.90
N LEU A 276 48.08 30.38 -51.73
CA LEU A 276 49.38 29.95 -52.29
C LEU A 276 49.40 29.97 -53.83
N ARG A 277 48.29 29.58 -54.49
CA ARG A 277 48.15 29.71 -55.95
C ARG A 277 48.09 31.16 -56.44
N LYS A 278 47.62 32.11 -55.62
CA LYS A 278 47.68 33.54 -55.96
C LYS A 278 49.09 34.12 -55.85
N THR A 279 49.95 33.56 -54.99
CA THR A 279 51.33 34.03 -54.83
C THR A 279 52.24 33.61 -55.99
N THR A 280 51.90 32.55 -56.75
CA THR A 280 52.66 32.11 -57.94
C THR A 280 52.23 32.79 -59.24
N VAL A 281 51.09 33.50 -59.26
CA VAL A 281 50.56 34.17 -60.45
C VAL A 281 50.03 35.56 -60.07
N THR A 282 50.92 36.52 -59.77
CA THR A 282 50.73 37.95 -60.09
C THR A 282 51.93 38.80 -59.65
N THR A 283 52.74 39.26 -60.61
CA THR A 283 53.28 40.63 -60.59
C THR A 283 52.13 41.64 -60.77
N PRO A 284 52.27 42.89 -60.31
CA PRO A 284 51.15 43.65 -59.73
C PRO A 284 50.35 44.45 -60.78
N ASN A 285 49.06 44.66 -60.51
CA ASN A 285 48.50 46.01 -60.65
C ASN A 285 47.27 46.23 -59.77
N THR A 286 47.41 47.25 -58.93
CA THR A 286 46.46 47.83 -57.97
C THR A 286 45.37 48.63 -58.67
N ASN A 287 44.10 48.50 -58.23
CA ASN A 287 43.12 49.60 -58.02
C ASN A 287 41.60 49.29 -58.09
N ILE A 288 41.11 48.05 -57.88
CA ILE A 288 39.62 47.82 -57.96
C ILE A 288 38.99 47.11 -56.74
N TYR A 289 39.76 46.62 -55.75
CA TYR A 289 39.19 45.78 -54.69
C TYR A 289 38.64 46.51 -53.45
N HIS A 290 38.82 47.82 -53.33
CA HIS A 290 38.44 48.55 -52.12
C HIS A 290 36.92 48.82 -51.98
N LEU A 291 36.15 48.69 -53.06
CA LEU A 291 34.71 48.96 -53.06
C LEU A 291 33.84 47.73 -52.71
N ARG A 292 34.30 46.50 -53.00
CA ARG A 292 33.47 45.28 -52.80
C ARG A 292 33.50 44.73 -51.36
N LYS A 293 34.46 45.14 -50.54
CA LYS A 293 34.62 44.64 -49.15
C LYS A 293 33.68 45.33 -48.15
N LYS A 294 33.17 46.54 -48.45
CA LYS A 294 32.21 47.25 -47.60
C LYS A 294 30.77 46.71 -47.67
N GLU A 295 30.38 46.07 -48.77
CA GLU A 295 29.01 45.53 -48.95
C GLU A 295 28.80 44.16 -48.28
N ILE A 296 29.82 43.32 -48.21
CA ILE A 296 29.70 41.95 -47.65
C ILE A 296 29.64 41.98 -46.11
N ILE A 297 30.35 42.91 -45.47
CA ILE A 297 30.32 43.05 -44.01
C ILE A 297 28.97 43.62 -43.54
N ARG A 298 28.31 44.48 -44.34
CA ARG A 298 27.00 45.04 -44.01
C ARG A 298 25.87 43.99 -44.08
N ARG A 299 25.97 42.97 -44.95
CA ARG A 299 24.97 41.89 -45.06
C ARG A 299 25.11 40.81 -43.97
N LYS A 300 26.30 40.62 -43.38
CA LYS A 300 26.48 39.63 -42.30
C LYS A 300 26.08 40.14 -40.92
N LEU A 301 26.05 41.46 -40.70
CA LEU A 301 25.59 42.07 -39.44
C LEU A 301 24.06 42.14 -39.30
N THR A 302 23.30 42.05 -40.39
CA THR A 302 21.82 42.06 -40.36
C THR A 302 21.19 40.65 -40.25
N ALA A 303 21.99 39.59 -40.23
CA ALA A 303 21.52 38.21 -40.11
C ALA A 303 21.66 37.64 -38.67
N PHE A 304 22.15 38.45 -37.73
CA PHE A 304 22.41 38.06 -36.35
C PHE A 304 21.46 38.80 -35.40
N GLU A 305 20.16 38.49 -35.49
CA GLU A 305 19.20 38.82 -34.44
C GLU A 305 18.26 37.60 -34.25
N PRO A 306 18.16 37.04 -33.02
CA PRO A 306 17.53 35.74 -32.80
C PRO A 306 16.01 35.84 -32.77
N ARG A 307 15.32 35.02 -33.58
CA ARG A 307 13.88 34.75 -33.40
C ARG A 307 13.67 33.83 -32.19
N LEU A 308 13.53 34.43 -31.02
CA LEU A 308 12.71 33.88 -29.94
C LEU A 308 11.26 34.31 -30.18
N LYS A 309 10.37 33.36 -30.50
CA LYS A 309 8.93 33.31 -30.17
C LYS A 309 8.27 32.21 -31.01
N PHE A 310 7.77 31.16 -30.37
CA PHE A 310 6.35 30.77 -30.33
C PHE A 310 6.22 29.36 -29.73
N LEU A 311 5.63 29.30 -28.53
CA LEU A 311 4.66 28.30 -28.07
C LEU A 311 4.05 28.87 -26.78
N ASN A 312 2.92 29.56 -26.95
CA ASN A 312 1.82 29.53 -25.99
C ASN A 312 0.94 28.35 -26.39
#